data_AF-A0A2A2KS74-F1
#
_entry.id   AF-A0A2A2KS74-F1
#
_cell.length_a   1.000
_cell.length_b   1.000
_cell.length_c   1.000
_cell.angle_alpha   90.00
_cell.angle_beta   90.00
_cell.angle_gamma   90.00
#
_symmetry.space_group_name_H-M   'P 1'
#
loop_
_entity.id
_entity.type
_entity.pdbx_description
1 polymer ?
#
loop_
_entity_poly.entity_id
_entity_poly.type
_entity_poly.pdbx_seq_one_letter_code
_entity_poly.pdbx_strand_id
1 'polypeptide(L)'
;MLMTNLTDYYDVSLVDGYNIPVFIEPIEGTYNTNGGEYDCKRAGGCVTDVNSVCPPELQVVKNGRVVACKSACLAFNTDQYCCRGAYGTPETCQASQYGKIFKQVRHDIISKIDERIFIVLSYRLFVRL
;
A
#
# COMPACT_ATOMS: atom_id res chain seq x y z
N MET A 1 21.75 -28.37 -12.45
CA MET A 1 21.10 -27.08 -12.72
C MET A 1 20.27 -26.75 -11.49
N LEU A 2 20.70 -25.78 -10.68
CA LEU A 2 20.11 -25.50 -9.37
C LEU A 2 18.70 -24.93 -9.57
N MET A 3 17.69 -25.63 -9.06
CA MET A 3 16.34 -25.11 -8.92
C MET A 3 16.29 -24.21 -7.69
N THR A 4 16.36 -22.89 -7.88
CA THR A 4 15.95 -21.95 -6.84
C THR A 4 14.46 -21.70 -7.01
N ASN A 5 13.66 -22.19 -6.06
CA ASN A 5 12.25 -21.82 -5.91
C ASN A 5 12.18 -20.37 -5.41
N LEU A 6 12.46 -19.41 -6.31
CA LEU A 6 12.41 -17.98 -5.99
C LEU A 6 10.99 -17.49 -6.31
N THR A 7 10.13 -17.44 -5.29
CA THR A 7 8.82 -16.79 -5.41
C THR A 7 9.00 -15.31 -5.11
N ASP A 8 8.74 -14.46 -6.10
CA ASP A 8 8.70 -13.02 -5.93
C ASP A 8 7.31 -12.59 -5.43
N TYR A 9 7.29 -11.62 -4.52
CA TYR A 9 6.07 -10.92 -4.14
C TYR A 9 6.31 -9.42 -4.30
N TYR A 10 5.27 -8.70 -4.72
CA TYR A 10 5.31 -7.27 -4.94
C TYR A 10 3.95 -6.68 -4.58
N ASP A 11 3.98 -5.43 -4.13
CA ASP A 11 2.80 -4.67 -3.75
C ASP A 11 2.97 -3.19 -4.07
N VAL A 12 1.83 -2.51 -4.26
CA VAL A 12 1.76 -1.05 -4.20
C VAL A 12 1.22 -0.69 -2.82
N SER A 13 1.99 0.13 -2.10
CA SER A 13 1.70 0.47 -0.70
C SER A 13 1.41 1.95 -0.53
N LEU A 14 0.34 2.27 0.21
CA LEU A 14 0.00 3.63 0.64
C LEU A 14 0.36 3.88 2.12
N VAL A 15 1.19 3.02 2.70
CA VAL A 15 1.66 3.14 4.09
C VAL A 15 2.33 4.49 4.36
N ASP A 16 3.00 5.03 3.34
CA ASP A 16 3.71 6.32 3.38
C ASP A 16 2.95 7.43 2.62
N GLY A 17 1.65 7.24 2.37
CA GLY A 17 0.81 8.20 1.66
C GLY A 17 0.80 8.01 0.14
N TYR A 18 0.27 9.02 -0.56
CA TYR A 18 0.00 9.03 -1.99
C TYR A 18 0.31 10.40 -2.58
N ASN A 19 0.89 10.46 -3.78
CA ASN A 19 0.93 11.66 -4.63
C ASN A 19 0.46 11.40 -6.05
N ILE A 20 0.89 10.27 -6.64
CA ILE A 20 0.62 9.88 -8.02
C ILE A 20 0.15 8.42 -8.09
N PRO A 21 -0.67 8.06 -9.07
CA PRO A 21 -1.05 6.67 -9.29
C PRO A 21 0.14 5.86 -9.81
N VAL A 22 0.35 4.68 -9.23
CA VAL A 22 1.38 3.72 -9.66
C VAL A 22 0.80 2.31 -9.71
N PHE A 23 1.42 1.47 -10.53
CA PHE A 23 1.11 0.04 -10.63
C PHE A 23 2.36 -0.75 -10.98
N ILE A 24 2.33 -2.05 -10.69
CA ILE A 24 3.35 -3.02 -11.09
C ILE A 24 2.67 -4.02 -12.03
N GLU A 25 3.19 -4.17 -13.24
CA GLU A 25 2.74 -5.13 -14.25
C GLU A 25 3.81 -6.19 -14.46
N PRO A 26 3.54 -7.47 -14.15
CA PRO A 26 4.41 -8.58 -14.52
C PRO A 26 4.52 -8.69 -16.04
N ILE A 27 5.73 -8.95 -16.54
CA ILE A 27 5.95 -9.16 -17.98
C ILE A 27 5.54 -10.61 -18.30
N GLU A 28 4.64 -10.78 -19.26
CA GLU A 28 4.22 -12.11 -19.71
C GLU A 28 5.43 -12.96 -20.14
N GLY A 29 5.43 -14.24 -19.72
CA GLY A 29 6.52 -15.17 -20.01
C GLY A 29 7.71 -15.10 -19.05
N THR A 30 7.72 -14.19 -18.07
CA THR A 30 8.78 -14.13 -17.03
C THR A 30 8.41 -14.78 -15.71
N TYR A 31 7.20 -15.34 -15.59
CA TYR A 31 6.69 -15.95 -14.36
C TYR A 31 5.85 -17.20 -14.67
N ASN A 32 5.68 -18.05 -13.67
CA ASN A 32 4.79 -19.22 -13.76
C ASN A 32 3.50 -18.92 -12.99
N THR A 33 2.36 -19.26 -13.58
CA THR A 33 1.05 -19.10 -12.94
C THR A 33 0.58 -20.38 -12.28
N ASN A 34 -0.05 -20.27 -11.11
CA ASN A 34 -0.73 -21.40 -10.46
C ASN A 34 -2.26 -21.21 -10.37
N GLY A 35 -2.80 -20.09 -10.87
CA GLY A 35 -4.24 -19.77 -10.81
C GLY A 35 -4.74 -19.43 -9.41
N GLY A 36 -3.85 -19.26 -8.43
CA GLY A 36 -4.20 -18.96 -7.05
C GLY A 36 -4.66 -17.52 -6.81
N GLU A 37 -5.11 -17.27 -5.58
CA GLU A 37 -5.47 -15.92 -5.11
C GLU A 37 -4.28 -14.96 -5.26
N TYR A 38 -3.10 -15.39 -4.81
CA TYR A 38 -1.82 -14.68 -4.85
C TYR A 38 -0.96 -15.00 -6.08
N ASP A 39 -1.59 -15.39 -7.20
CA ASP A 39 -0.88 -15.57 -8.45
C ASP A 39 -0.33 -14.25 -8.98
N CYS A 40 0.65 -14.29 -9.89
CA CYS A 40 1.27 -13.11 -10.46
C CYS A 40 0.26 -12.28 -11.27
N LYS A 41 -0.26 -11.23 -10.64
CA LYS A 41 -1.27 -10.30 -11.17
C LYS A 41 -0.78 -8.87 -11.01
N ARG A 42 -1.28 -7.94 -11.83
CA ARG A 42 -1.03 -6.51 -11.63
C ARG A 42 -1.30 -6.12 -10.18
N ALA A 43 -0.36 -5.39 -9.56
CA ALA A 43 -0.57 -4.73 -8.28
C ALA A 43 -0.84 -3.23 -8.50
N GLY A 44 -1.96 -2.73 -7.99
CA GLY A 44 -2.35 -1.33 -8.14
C GLY A 44 -2.96 -1.00 -9.52
N GLY A 45 -3.01 0.29 -9.83
CA GLY A 45 -3.67 0.79 -11.04
C GLY A 45 -5.21 0.93 -10.90
N CYS A 46 -5.85 1.47 -11.95
CA CYS A 46 -7.27 1.92 -11.96
C CYS A 46 -7.77 2.45 -10.60
N VAL A 47 -6.99 3.36 -10.03
CA VAL A 47 -7.17 3.97 -8.71
C VAL A 47 -7.98 5.25 -8.91
N THR A 48 -9.08 5.45 -8.19
CA THR A 48 -9.65 6.80 -8.06
C THR A 48 -8.58 7.69 -7.44
N ASP A 49 -8.31 8.88 -8.00
CA ASP A 49 -7.26 9.76 -7.48
C ASP A 49 -7.48 10.00 -5.97
N VAL A 50 -6.57 9.48 -5.16
CA VAL A 50 -6.66 9.54 -3.70
C VAL A 50 -6.63 10.99 -3.21
N ASN A 51 -6.01 11.90 -3.98
CA ASN A 51 -6.01 13.33 -3.67
C ASN A 51 -7.42 13.93 -3.70
N SER A 52 -8.34 13.36 -4.48
CA SER A 52 -9.73 13.85 -4.61
C SER A 52 -10.62 13.51 -3.40
N VAL A 53 -10.26 12.45 -2.65
CA VAL A 53 -10.99 11.98 -1.47
C VAL A 53 -10.17 12.14 -0.18
N CYS A 54 -9.02 12.81 -0.25
CA CYS A 54 -8.11 12.96 0.87
C CYS A 54 -8.73 13.83 1.98
N PRO A 55 -8.83 13.34 3.24
CA PRO A 55 -9.29 14.14 4.37
C PRO A 55 -8.43 15.38 4.58
N PRO A 56 -9.00 16.55 4.94
CA PRO A 56 -8.26 17.81 5.10
C PRO A 56 -7.00 17.72 5.97
N GLU A 57 -7.06 16.95 7.06
CA GLU A 57 -5.97 16.73 8.01
C GLU A 57 -4.80 15.90 7.45
N LEU A 58 -5.01 15.23 6.31
CA LEU A 58 -3.99 14.44 5.60
C LEU A 58 -3.50 15.12 4.31
N GLN A 59 -4.15 16.20 3.88
CA GLN A 59 -3.84 16.85 2.60
C GLN A 59 -2.48 17.55 2.62
N VAL A 60 -1.77 17.44 1.50
CA VAL A 60 -0.64 18.30 1.15
C VAL A 60 -1.11 19.24 0.04
N VAL A 61 -1.23 20.53 0.35
CA VAL A 61 -1.77 21.54 -0.57
C VAL A 61 -0.65 22.38 -1.15
N LYS A 62 -0.64 22.55 -2.47
CA LYS A 62 0.26 23.45 -3.21
C LYS A 62 -0.55 24.24 -4.23
N ASN A 63 -0.42 25.57 -4.23
CA ASN A 63 -1.16 26.47 -5.12
C ASN A 63 -2.69 26.24 -5.10
N GLY A 64 -3.26 25.98 -3.92
CA GLY A 64 -4.69 25.74 -3.74
C GLY A 64 -5.19 24.37 -4.24
N ARG A 65 -4.29 23.45 -4.60
CA ARG A 65 -4.62 22.08 -5.03
C ARG A 65 -4.02 21.05 -4.10
N VAL A 66 -4.75 19.99 -3.79
CA VAL A 66 -4.22 18.81 -3.11
C VAL A 66 -3.30 18.08 -4.08
N VAL A 67 -2.00 18.02 -3.77
CA VAL A 67 -0.98 17.36 -4.60
C VAL A 67 -0.52 16.03 -4.02
N ALA A 68 -0.89 15.76 -2.78
CA ALA A 68 -0.59 14.53 -2.09
C ALA A 68 -1.52 14.33 -0.88
N CYS A 69 -1.62 13.08 -0.44
CA CYS A 69 -2.35 12.65 0.74
C CYS A 69 -1.41 11.86 1.65
N LYS A 70 -1.14 12.37 2.86
CA LYS A 70 -0.35 11.65 3.87
C LYS A 70 -1.11 10.43 4.36
N SER A 71 -0.37 9.40 4.77
CA SER A 71 -0.97 8.36 5.62
C SER A 71 -1.21 8.90 7.04
N ALA A 72 -2.07 8.24 7.80
CA ALA A 72 -2.30 8.58 9.21
C ALA A 72 -1.02 8.48 10.05
N CYS A 73 -0.14 7.52 9.74
CA CYS A 73 1.16 7.43 10.41
C CYS A 73 2.02 8.67 10.15
N LEU A 74 2.10 9.13 8.89
CA LEU A 74 2.87 10.34 8.56
C LEU A 74 2.25 11.62 9.13
N ALA A 75 0.92 11.68 9.24
CA ALA A 75 0.24 12.87 9.77
C ALA A 75 0.33 12.97 11.30
N PHE A 76 0.17 11.86 12.01
CA PHE A 76 -0.03 11.87 13.47
C PHE A 76 1.11 11.22 14.27
N ASN A 77 1.92 10.36 13.64
CA ASN A 77 3.07 9.66 14.24
C ASN A 77 2.77 8.94 15.58
N THR A 78 1.54 8.47 15.78
CA THR A 78 1.18 7.68 16.97
C THR A 78 1.43 6.20 16.72
N ASP A 79 1.67 5.44 17.80
CA ASP A 79 1.92 4.00 17.71
C ASP A 79 0.74 3.23 17.12
N GLN A 80 -0.49 3.68 17.37
CA GLN A 80 -1.70 3.10 16.79
C GLN A 80 -1.76 3.28 15.27
N TYR A 81 -1.44 4.47 14.74
CA TYR A 81 -1.46 4.71 13.29
C TYR A 81 -0.23 4.15 12.59
N CYS A 82 0.88 4.04 13.29
CA CYS A 82 2.13 3.52 12.76
C CYS A 82 2.33 2.03 13.01
N CYS A 83 1.44 1.39 13.77
CA CYS A 83 1.48 -0.02 14.16
C CYS A 83 2.82 -0.40 14.81
N ARG A 84 3.13 0.31 15.90
CA ARG A 84 4.36 0.14 16.70
C ARG A 84 3.99 -0.26 18.13
N GLY A 85 4.96 -0.83 18.86
CA GLY A 85 4.81 -1.15 20.27
C GLY A 85 3.63 -2.09 20.53
N ALA A 86 2.67 -1.65 21.36
CA ALA A 86 1.46 -2.41 21.70
C ALA A 86 0.51 -2.64 20.50
N TYR A 87 0.71 -1.92 19.40
CA TYR A 87 -0.03 -2.05 18.14
C TYR A 87 0.81 -2.73 17.06
N GLY A 88 1.85 -3.48 17.43
CA GLY A 88 2.81 -4.08 16.50
C GLY A 88 2.36 -5.38 15.85
N THR A 89 1.19 -5.91 16.19
CA THR A 89 0.70 -7.19 15.66
C THR A 89 -0.59 -7.06 14.87
N PRO A 90 -0.77 -7.97 13.89
CA PRO A 90 -1.96 -8.80 13.74
C PRO A 90 -3.34 -8.31 14.18
N GLU A 91 -3.46 -8.32 15.49
CA GLU A 91 -4.72 -8.32 16.18
C GLU A 91 -4.92 -6.95 16.85
N THR A 92 -3.83 -6.18 16.92
CA THR A 92 -3.72 -4.93 17.66
C THR A 92 -3.66 -3.71 16.73
N CYS A 93 -3.15 -3.82 15.51
CA CYS A 93 -3.13 -2.76 14.50
C CYS A 93 -4.44 -2.71 13.69
N GLN A 94 -5.52 -2.20 14.29
CA GLN A 94 -6.83 -2.19 13.64
C GLN A 94 -7.06 -1.06 12.63
N ALA A 95 -7.99 -1.31 11.69
CA ALA A 95 -8.33 -0.41 10.60
C ALA A 95 -8.84 0.95 11.07
N SER A 96 -7.97 1.97 11.09
CA SER A 96 -8.41 3.34 11.32
C SER A 96 -9.37 3.82 10.22
N GLN A 97 -10.15 4.87 10.53
CA GLN A 97 -11.01 5.52 9.53
C GLN A 97 -10.21 5.97 8.29
N TYR A 98 -8.97 6.42 8.48
CA TYR A 98 -8.07 6.80 7.40
C TYR A 98 -7.62 5.61 6.55
N GLY A 99 -7.29 4.48 7.19
CA GLY A 99 -6.94 3.25 6.48
C GLY A 99 -8.09 2.72 5.61
N LYS A 100 -9.34 2.87 6.08
CA LYS A 100 -10.53 2.47 5.31
C LYS A 100 -10.73 3.31 4.04
N ILE A 101 -10.42 4.61 4.07
CA ILE A 101 -10.49 5.47 2.89
C ILE A 101 -9.56 4.92 1.80
N PHE A 102 -8.30 4.62 2.15
CA PHE A 102 -7.35 4.06 1.19
C PHE A 102 -7.78 2.68 0.65
N LYS A 103 -8.40 1.83 1.48
CA LYS A 103 -8.90 0.51 1.05
C LYS A 103 -10.12 0.59 0.13
N GLN A 104 -10.98 1.60 0.30
CA GLN A 104 -12.14 1.83 -0.58
C GLN A 104 -11.74 2.26 -1.99
N VAL A 105 -10.57 2.87 -2.14
CA VAL A 105 -10.08 3.29 -3.45
C VAL A 105 -9.74 2.08 -4.31
N ARG A 106 -9.11 1.04 -3.74
CA ARG A 106 -8.77 -0.22 -4.43
C ARG A 106 -8.53 -1.39 -3.47
N HIS A 107 -9.07 -2.55 -3.82
CA HIS A 107 -8.97 -3.79 -3.02
C HIS A 107 -7.58 -4.46 -3.07
N ASP A 108 -6.75 -4.13 -4.06
CA ASP A 108 -5.41 -4.68 -4.31
C ASP A 108 -4.26 -3.79 -3.77
N ILE A 109 -4.58 -2.68 -3.11
CA ILE A 109 -3.60 -1.79 -2.49
C ILE A 109 -3.44 -2.15 -1.01
N ILE A 110 -2.20 -2.36 -0.58
CA ILE A 110 -1.89 -2.65 0.81
C ILE A 110 -1.82 -1.34 1.60
N SER A 111 -2.75 -1.18 2.53
CA SER A 111 -2.62 -0.24 3.64
C SER A 111 -2.02 -0.97 4.85
N LYS A 112 -1.43 -0.25 5.80
CA LYS A 112 -0.72 -0.80 6.99
C LYS A 112 -1.53 -1.78 7.86
N ILE A 113 -2.80 -1.94 7.52
CA ILE A 113 -3.85 -2.62 8.27
C ILE A 113 -4.41 -3.84 7.51
N ASP A 114 -3.84 -4.17 6.35
CA ASP A 114 -4.01 -5.50 5.76
C ASP A 114 -2.90 -6.38 6.30
N GLU A 115 -3.14 -6.90 7.48
CA GLU A 115 -2.23 -7.83 8.10
C GLU A 115 -2.32 -9.19 7.43
N ARG A 116 -1.48 -9.35 6.43
CA ARG A 116 -0.51 -10.45 6.51
C ARG A 116 0.85 -9.78 6.55
N ILE A 117 1.62 -10.10 7.57
CA ILE A 117 3.04 -9.77 7.64
C ILE A 117 3.66 -10.15 6.30
N PHE A 118 3.95 -9.15 5.48
CA PHE A 118 4.92 -9.27 4.43
C PHE A 118 6.06 -8.33 4.81
N ILE A 119 6.91 -8.83 5.71
CA ILE A 119 8.33 -8.78 5.44
C ILE A 119 8.51 -9.50 4.09
N VAL A 120 8.26 -8.82 2.97
CA VAL A 120 8.72 -9.30 1.67
C VAL A 120 9.81 -8.37 1.23
N LEU A 121 11.00 -8.92 1.38
CA LEU A 121 12.12 -8.67 0.50
C LEU A 121 11.69 -9.07 -0.92
N SER A 122 11.13 -8.13 -1.67
CA SER A 122 11.39 -7.89 -3.10
C SER A 122 10.52 -6.74 -3.58
N TYR A 123 11.16 -5.68 -4.07
CA TYR A 123 10.60 -4.54 -4.81
C TYR A 123 9.31 -3.90 -4.25
N ARG A 124 9.40 -3.16 -3.14
CA ARG A 124 8.36 -2.20 -2.76
C ARG A 124 8.51 -0.91 -3.56
N LEU A 125 7.51 -0.56 -4.35
CA LEU A 125 7.48 0.75 -5.02
C LEU A 125 6.92 1.80 -4.05
N PHE A 126 7.83 2.53 -3.41
CA PHE A 126 7.47 3.70 -2.60
C PHE A 126 7.54 4.96 -3.45
N VAL A 127 6.42 5.64 -3.61
CA VAL A 127 6.47 7.05 -4.01
C VAL A 127 6.43 7.89 -2.74
N ARG A 128 7.61 8.31 -2.28
CA ARG A 128 7.72 9.18 -1.09
C ARG A 128 7.27 10.60 -1.42
N LEU A 129 6.54 11.17 -0.46
CA LEU A 129 6.20 12.59 -0.37
C LEU A 129 7.38 13.44 0.11
#